data_AF-A0A923AXJ1-F1
#
_entry.id   AF-A0A923AXJ1-F1
#
_cell.length_a   1.000
_cell.length_b   1.000
_cell.length_c   1.000
_cell.angle_alpha   90.00
_cell.angle_beta   90.00
_cell.angle_gamma   90.00
#
_symmetry.space_group_name_H-M   'P 1'
#
loop_
_entity.id
_entity.type
_entity.pdbx_description
1 polymer ?
#
loop_
_entity_poly.entity_id
_entity_poly.type
_entity_poly.pdbx_seq_one_letter_code
_entity_poly.pdbx_strand_id
1 'polypeptide(L)'
;AHMVTRMGAPLREVLRQKGTPYAELGLDDETLTDAQLLDAVEAHPVLLNRPIVVTPAGVKLCRPSEAVLDLLPGVTLKPFVKEDGEVIIDDAGNRVR
;
A
#
# COMPACT_ATOMS: atom_id res chain seq x y z
N ALA A 1 12.71 -7.76 -0.24
CA ALA A 1 12.03 -8.87 -0.95
C ALA A 1 10.85 -9.49 -0.19
N HIS A 2 11.02 -9.97 1.06
CA HIS A 2 9.98 -10.74 1.76
C HIS A 2 8.61 -10.06 1.91
N MET A 3 8.57 -8.73 2.10
CA MET A 3 7.31 -8.00 2.25
C MET A 3 6.48 -7.94 0.97
N VAL A 4 7.11 -7.69 -0.19
CA VAL A 4 6.41 -7.61 -1.48
C VAL A 4 5.86 -8.97 -1.87
N THR A 5 6.61 -10.05 -1.63
CA THR A 5 6.12 -11.42 -1.80
C THR A 5 4.89 -11.68 -0.95
N ARG A 6 4.88 -11.23 0.31
CA ARG A 6 3.71 -11.35 1.21
C ARG A 6 2.52 -10.47 0.82
N MET A 7 2.72 -9.42 0.02
CA MET A 7 1.63 -8.59 -0.52
C MET A 7 0.91 -9.27 -1.68
N GLY A 8 1.55 -10.24 -2.36
CA GLY A 8 0.99 -10.88 -3.55
C GLY A 8 0.89 -9.95 -4.76
N ALA A 9 1.58 -8.81 -4.74
CA ALA A 9 1.59 -7.81 -5.81
C ALA A 9 3.01 -7.70 -6.40
N PRO A 10 3.15 -7.43 -7.72
CA PRO A 10 4.43 -7.08 -8.33
C PRO A 10 5.07 -5.88 -7.61
N LEU A 11 6.39 -5.88 -7.43
CA LEU A 11 7.11 -4.75 -6.80
C LEU A 11 6.82 -3.42 -7.50
N ARG A 12 6.70 -3.45 -8.82
CA ARG A 12 6.39 -2.28 -9.66
C ARG A 12 5.08 -1.60 -9.26
N GLU A 13 4.06 -2.35 -8.82
CA GLU A 13 2.79 -1.79 -8.35
C GLU A 13 2.91 -1.08 -6.99
N VAL A 14 3.95 -1.39 -6.23
CA VAL A 14 4.23 -0.76 -4.94
C VAL A 14 4.96 0.58 -5.11
N LEU A 15 5.47 0.89 -6.31
CA LEU A 15 6.20 2.11 -6.57
C LEU A 15 5.29 3.33 -6.73
N ARG A 16 5.66 4.43 -6.07
CA ARG A 16 5.05 5.74 -6.22
C ARG A 16 5.64 6.43 -7.44
N GLN A 17 4.80 6.75 -8.41
CA GLN A 17 5.22 7.48 -9.61
C GLN A 17 5.17 9.00 -9.39
N LYS A 18 3.99 9.53 -9.00
CA LYS A 18 3.76 10.98 -8.89
C LYS A 18 4.56 11.61 -7.75
N GLY A 19 5.25 12.72 -8.04
CA GLY A 19 6.01 13.49 -7.05
C GLY A 19 7.22 12.73 -6.51
N THR A 20 7.88 11.97 -7.39
CA THR A 20 9.09 11.17 -7.14
C THR A 20 9.97 11.21 -8.39
N PRO A 21 11.25 10.80 -8.31
CA PRO A 21 12.13 10.72 -9.47
C PRO A 21 11.85 9.51 -10.39
N TYR A 22 10.69 8.84 -10.29
CA TYR A 22 10.38 7.60 -11.03
C TYR A 22 10.66 7.70 -12.54
N ALA A 23 10.17 8.76 -13.18
CA ALA A 23 10.34 8.96 -14.62
C ALA A 23 11.77 9.41 -14.97
N GLU A 24 12.39 10.23 -14.13
CA GLU A 24 13.78 10.70 -14.32
C GLU A 24 14.79 9.56 -14.23
N LEU A 25 14.47 8.52 -13.45
CA LEU A 25 15.27 7.31 -13.29
C LEU A 25 14.92 6.20 -14.30
N GLY A 26 13.97 6.44 -15.21
CA GLY A 26 13.58 5.46 -16.24
C GLY A 26 12.93 4.19 -15.67
N LEU A 27 12.24 4.28 -14.52
CA LEU A 27 11.65 3.12 -13.85
C LEU A 27 10.37 2.60 -14.54
N ASP A 28 9.92 3.24 -15.60
CA ASP A 28 8.88 2.77 -16.50
C ASP A 28 9.34 1.63 -17.42
N ASP A 29 10.64 1.41 -17.56
CA ASP A 29 11.19 0.30 -18.34
C ASP A 29 10.75 -1.06 -17.76
N GLU A 30 9.93 -1.79 -18.52
CA GLU A 30 9.39 -3.11 -18.18
C GLU A 30 10.46 -4.20 -18.14
N THR A 31 11.64 -3.96 -18.72
CA THR A 31 12.75 -4.91 -18.70
C THR A 31 13.52 -4.91 -17.37
N LEU A 32 13.31 -3.90 -16.51
CA LEU A 32 13.94 -3.83 -15.20
C LEU A 32 13.47 -4.96 -14.29
N THR A 33 14.44 -5.59 -13.64
CA THR A 33 14.23 -6.65 -12.65
C THR A 33 13.78 -6.09 -11.30
N ASP A 34 13.13 -6.93 -10.50
CA ASP A 34 12.77 -6.56 -9.12
C ASP A 34 13.97 -6.13 -8.27
N ALA A 35 15.16 -6.70 -8.52
CA ALA A 35 16.38 -6.30 -7.82
C ALA A 35 16.76 -4.85 -8.13
N GLN A 36 16.75 -4.46 -9.41
CA GLN A 36 17.05 -3.08 -9.82
C GLN A 36 16.01 -2.08 -9.30
N LEU A 37 14.74 -2.48 -9.26
CA LEU A 37 13.69 -1.65 -8.65
C LEU A 37 13.89 -1.49 -7.13
N LEU A 38 14.35 -2.53 -6.43
CA LEU A 38 14.69 -2.45 -5.01
C LEU A 38 15.90 -1.54 -4.76
N ASP A 39 16.93 -1.64 -5.59
CA ASP A 39 18.11 -0.77 -5.50
C ASP A 39 17.71 0.71 -5.67
N ALA A 40 16.80 1.00 -6.62
CA ALA A 40 16.25 2.34 -6.80
C ALA A 40 15.46 2.80 -5.57
N VAL A 41 14.64 1.93 -4.97
CA VAL A 41 13.91 2.22 -3.72
C VAL A 41 14.83 2.47 -2.54
N GLU A 42 15.91 1.71 -2.42
CA GLU A 42 16.92 1.88 -1.36
C GLU A 42 17.62 3.23 -1.50
N ALA A 43 18.00 3.60 -2.72
CA ALA A 43 18.57 4.91 -3.02
C ALA A 43 17.56 6.07 -2.86
N HIS A 44 16.28 5.82 -3.17
CA HIS A 44 15.22 6.83 -3.15
C HIS A 44 13.95 6.30 -2.45
N PRO A 45 13.90 6.27 -1.10
CA PRO A 45 12.75 5.70 -0.37
C PRO A 45 11.40 6.37 -0.67
N VAL A 46 11.43 7.59 -1.22
CA VAL A 46 10.24 8.32 -1.72
C VAL A 46 9.50 7.58 -2.85
N LEU A 47 10.20 6.65 -3.53
CA LEU A 47 9.64 5.78 -4.56
C LEU A 47 8.72 4.70 -4.00
N LEU A 48 8.64 4.47 -2.69
CA LEU A 48 7.65 3.55 -2.13
C LEU A 48 6.31 4.25 -1.90
N ASN A 49 5.23 3.67 -2.42
CA ASN A 49 3.88 4.09 -2.04
C ASN A 49 3.62 3.79 -0.56
N ARG A 50 2.80 4.65 0.05
CA ARG A 50 2.46 4.58 1.48
C ARG A 50 0.94 4.70 1.71
N PRO A 51 0.40 4.10 2.79
CA PRO A 51 1.11 3.25 3.76
C PRO A 51 1.16 1.77 3.36
N ILE A 52 2.27 1.09 3.65
CA ILE A 52 2.35 -0.37 3.66
C ILE A 52 2.10 -0.83 5.09
N VAL A 53 1.12 -1.72 5.29
CA VAL A 53 0.75 -2.24 6.60
C VAL A 53 1.10 -3.71 6.68
N VAL A 54 1.68 -4.12 7.81
CA VAL A 54 2.08 -5.51 8.10
C VAL A 54 1.32 -5.97 9.35
N THR A 55 0.61 -7.10 9.25
CA THR A 55 -0.01 -7.78 10.38
C THR A 55 0.30 -9.29 10.30
N PRO A 56 -0.06 -10.08 11.33
CA PRO A 56 -0.02 -11.54 11.22
C PRO A 56 -0.91 -12.08 10.08
N ALA A 57 -2.00 -11.39 9.75
CA ALA A 57 -2.92 -11.80 8.69
C ALA A 57 -2.35 -11.56 7.27
N GLY A 58 -1.43 -10.62 7.09
CA GLY A 58 -0.88 -10.31 5.76
C GLY A 58 -0.08 -9.01 5.70
N VAL A 59 0.29 -8.63 4.47
CA VAL A 59 0.92 -7.34 4.16
C VAL A 59 0.14 -6.70 3.02
N LYS A 60 -0.14 -5.40 3.08
CA LYS A 60 -0.89 -4.71 2.01
C LYS A 60 -0.48 -3.25 1.86
N LEU A 61 -0.48 -2.77 0.61
CA LEU A 61 -0.43 -1.34 0.31
C LEU A 61 -1.85 -0.81 0.49
N CYS A 62 -2.09 -0.06 1.55
CA CYS A 62 -3.44 0.38 1.92
C CYS A 62 -3.79 1.68 1.18
N ARG A 63 -3.99 1.54 -0.14
CA ARG A 63 -4.49 2.59 -1.02
C ARG A 63 -5.68 2.02 -1.81
N PRO A 64 -6.93 2.38 -1.45
CA PRO A 64 -7.32 3.38 -0.44
C PRO A 64 -7.12 2.89 1.00
N SER A 65 -7.19 3.80 1.99
CA SER A 65 -6.75 3.53 3.37
C SER A 65 -7.56 2.44 4.08
N GLU A 66 -8.85 2.31 3.77
CA GLU A 66 -9.76 1.27 4.26
C GLU A 66 -9.35 -0.15 3.86
N ALA A 67 -8.44 -0.33 2.90
CA ALA A 67 -7.88 -1.64 2.59
C ALA A 67 -7.13 -2.28 3.77
N VAL A 68 -6.78 -1.50 4.81
CA VAL A 68 -6.22 -2.02 6.06
C VAL A 68 -7.20 -2.93 6.82
N LEU A 69 -8.50 -2.75 6.63
CA LEU A 69 -9.52 -3.54 7.33
C LEU A 69 -9.43 -5.03 6.99
N ASP A 70 -8.97 -5.37 5.78
CA ASP A 70 -8.75 -6.74 5.34
C ASP A 70 -7.60 -7.42 6.12
N LEU A 71 -6.73 -6.64 6.77
CA LEU A 71 -5.60 -7.12 7.57
C LEU A 71 -5.91 -7.23 9.07
N LEU A 72 -7.13 -6.87 9.50
CA LEU A 72 -7.56 -6.80 10.89
C LEU A 72 -8.75 -7.76 11.18
N PRO A 73 -8.61 -9.08 10.94
CA PRO A 73 -9.71 -10.02 11.17
C PRO A 73 -10.09 -10.10 12.64
N GLY A 74 -11.39 -10.20 12.92
CA GLY A 74 -11.92 -10.44 14.27
C GLY A 74 -11.93 -9.21 15.20
N VAL A 75 -11.69 -8.01 14.66
CA VAL A 75 -11.79 -6.76 15.42
C VAL A 75 -13.20 -6.18 15.26
N THR A 76 -13.89 -5.92 16.37
CA THR A 76 -15.10 -5.08 16.36
C THR A 76 -14.67 -3.63 16.21
N LEU A 77 -14.96 -3.04 15.05
CA LEU A 77 -14.59 -1.67 14.75
C LEU A 77 -15.65 -0.70 15.27
N LYS A 78 -15.18 0.42 15.84
CA LYS A 78 -16.04 1.57 16.15
C LYS A 78 -16.37 2.32 14.85
N PRO A 79 -17.42 3.18 14.87
CA PRO A 79 -17.73 4.03 13.74
C PRO A 79 -16.49 4.84 13.32
N PHE A 80 -16.21 4.85 12.02
CA PHE A 80 -15.01 5.46 11.47
C PHE A 80 -15.35 6.28 10.24
N VAL A 81 -15.01 7.55 10.30
CA VAL A 81 -15.18 8.55 9.25
C VAL A 81 -13.79 9.09 8.90
N LYS A 82 -13.46 9.11 7.62
CA LYS A 82 -12.22 9.70 7.12
C LYS A 82 -12.21 11.23 7.28
N GLU A 83 -11.04 11.82 7.12
CA GLU A 83 -10.84 13.27 7.22
C GLU A 83 -11.66 14.07 6.19
N ASP A 84 -12.02 13.46 5.06
CA ASP A 84 -12.87 14.06 4.02
C ASP A 84 -14.38 13.87 4.26
N GLY A 85 -14.76 13.30 5.41
CA GLY A 85 -16.16 13.05 5.78
C GLY A 85 -16.71 11.72 5.25
N GLU A 86 -15.91 10.93 4.53
CA GLU A 86 -16.34 9.64 4.04
C GLU A 86 -16.51 8.63 5.19
N VAL A 87 -17.72 8.07 5.32
CA VAL A 87 -18.02 7.02 6.30
C VAL A 87 -17.52 5.68 5.78
N ILE A 88 -16.71 4.98 6.58
CA ILE A 88 -16.19 3.64 6.25
C ILE A 88 -16.84 2.56 7.12
N ILE A 89 -17.01 2.87 8.41
CA ILE A 89 -17.73 2.02 9.37
C ILE A 89 -18.88 2.83 9.95
N ASP A 90 -20.10 2.31 9.87
CA ASP A 90 -21.31 2.93 10.41
C ASP A 90 -21.46 2.78 11.93
N ASP A 91 -22.51 3.38 12.50
CA ASP A 91 -22.85 3.32 13.94
C ASP A 91 -23.15 1.91 14.44
N ALA A 92 -23.51 0.99 13.54
CA ALA A 92 -23.75 -0.42 13.83
C ALA A 92 -22.49 -1.28 13.69
N GLY A 93 -21.34 -0.70 13.31
CA GLY A 93 -20.07 -1.39 13.11
C GLY A 93 -19.95 -2.09 11.76
N ASN A 94 -20.87 -1.85 10.82
CA ASN A 94 -20.81 -2.44 9.49
C ASN A 94 -19.92 -1.62 8.56
N ARG A 95 -19.21 -2.32 7.68
CA ARG A 95 -18.46 -1.72 6.58
C ARG A 95 -19.44 -1.28 5.49
N VAL A 96 -19.41 0.00 5.15
CA VAL A 96 -20.32 0.59 4.14
C VAL A 96 -19.64 0.81 2.78
N ARG A 97 -18.32 0.58 2.69
CA ARG A 97 -17.51 0.64 1.46
C ARG A 97 -16.37 -0.37 1.48
#